data_AF-A0A219AF42-F1
#
_entry.id   AF-A0A219AF42-F1
#
_cell.length_a   1.000
_cell.length_b   1.000
_cell.length_c   1.000
_cell.angle_alpha   90.00
_cell.angle_beta   90.00
_cell.angle_gamma   90.00
#
_symmetry.space_group_name_H-M   'P 1'
#
loop_
_entity.id
_entity.type
_entity.pdbx_description
1 polymer ?
#
loop_
_entity_poly.entity_id
_entity_poly.type
_entity_poly.pdbx_seq_one_letter_code
_entity_poly.pdbx_strand_id
1 'polypeptide(L)' 'MNPKILPALISVVVSFIVLTVLSFFMTKFLLNSNQDFMTFFEEKWLVTLAIVVVFVGYKHFFSNRK' A
#
# COMPACT_ATOMS: atom_id res chain seq x y z
N MET A 1 16.51 -12.24 -14.48
CA MET A 1 15.40 -11.43 -13.94
C MET A 1 14.91 -10.49 -15.03
N ASN A 2 13.60 -10.44 -15.31
CA ASN A 2 13.07 -9.50 -16.30
C ASN A 2 13.24 -8.06 -15.76
N PRO A 3 13.93 -7.14 -16.46
CA PRO A 3 14.30 -5.82 -15.94
C PRO A 3 13.12 -4.94 -15.53
N LYS A 4 11.89 -5.30 -15.95
CA LYS A 4 10.64 -4.62 -15.57
C LYS A 4 10.08 -5.03 -14.20
N ILE A 5 10.52 -6.15 -13.63
CA ILE A 5 9.99 -6.68 -12.35
C ILE A 5 10.55 -5.90 -11.16
N LEU A 6 11.84 -5.56 -11.20
CA LEU A 6 12.52 -4.85 -10.11
C LEU A 6 11.87 -3.48 -9.81
N PRO A 7 11.63 -2.58 -10.78
CA PRO A 7 10.97 -1.30 -10.52
C PRO A 7 9.50 -1.46 -10.10
N ALA A 8 8.80 -2.49 -10.59
CA ALA A 8 7.44 -2.78 -10.16
C ALA A 8 7.41 -3.18 -8.68
N LEU A 9 8.34 -4.02 -8.24
CA LEU A 9 8.46 -4.46 -6.85
C LEU A 9 8.75 -3.27 -5.91
N ILE A 10 9.68 -2.39 -6.31
CA ILE A 10 9.99 -1.17 -5.54
C ILE A 10 8.75 -0.29 -5.43
N SER A 11 7.98 -0.13 -6.52
CA SER A 11 6.73 0.63 -6.50
C SER A 11 5.70 0.02 -5.54
N VAL A 12 5.57 -1.31 -5.48
CA VAL A 12 4.67 -1.99 -4.52
C VAL A 12 5.06 -1.65 -3.10
N VAL A 13 6.34 -1.81 -2.75
CA VAL A 13 6.83 -1.59 -1.38
C VAL A 13 6.63 -0.13 -0.96
N VAL A 14 7.00 0.82 -1.82
CA VAL A 14 6.84 2.25 -1.53
C VAL A 14 5.38 2.64 -1.39
N SER A 15 4.51 2.19 -2.31
CA SER A 15 3.08 2.47 -2.23
C SER A 15 2.45 1.87 -0.98
N PHE A 16 2.86 0.67 -0.57
CA PHE A 16 2.39 0.03 0.66
C PHE A 16 2.76 0.82 1.92
N ILE A 17 4.01 1.26 2.03
CA ILE A 17 4.46 2.08 3.17
C ILE A 17 3.67 3.38 3.24
N VAL A 18 3.57 4.11 2.12
CA VAL A 18 2.86 5.40 2.06
C VAL A 18 1.40 5.24 2.42
N LEU A 19 0.69 4.27 1.83
CA LEU A 19 -0.73 4.03 2.11
C LEU A 19 -0.97 3.62 3.56
N THR A 20 -0.10 2.79 4.12
CA THR A 20 -0.20 2.35 5.52
C THR A 20 -0.09 3.52 6.47
N VAL A 21 0.94 4.36 6.29
CA VAL A 21 1.16 5.55 7.14
C VAL A 21 0.02 6.55 6.98
N LEU A 22 -0.40 6.83 5.75
CA LEU A 22 -1.50 7.75 5.46
C LEU A 22 -2.81 7.27 6.11
N SER A 23 -3.12 5.98 5.99
CA SER A 23 -4.34 5.38 6.55
C SER A 23 -4.32 5.40 8.08
N PHE A 24 -3.17 5.19 8.70
CA PHE A 24 -3.01 5.32 10.15
C PHE A 24 -3.31 6.74 10.61
N PHE A 25 -2.65 7.74 10.01
CA PHE A 25 -2.87 9.14 10.38
C PHE A 25 -4.32 9.55 10.13
N MET A 26 -4.90 9.15 9.00
CA MET A 26 -6.30 9.44 8.68
C MET A 26 -7.25 8.85 9.72
N THR A 27 -7.00 7.61 10.16
CA THR A 27 -7.76 6.97 11.24
C THR A 27 -7.58 7.72 12.56
N LYS A 28 -6.35 8.09 12.90
CA LYS A 28 -6.03 8.83 14.14
C LYS A 28 -6.68 10.22 14.18
N PHE A 29 -6.62 10.96 13.08
CA PHE A 29 -7.16 12.32 12.98
C PHE A 29 -8.69 12.36 12.79
N LEU A 30 -9.27 11.50 11.94
CA LEU A 30 -10.71 11.56 11.65
C LEU A 30 -11.56 10.84 12.70
N LEU A 31 -11.06 9.75 13.28
CA LEU A 31 -11.81 8.96 14.26
C LEU A 31 -11.39 9.25 15.71
N ASN A 32 -10.47 10.20 15.91
CA ASN A 32 -9.90 10.54 17.23
C ASN A 32 -9.42 9.28 17.99
N SER A 33 -8.90 8.31 17.24
CA SER A 33 -8.53 7.00 17.78
C SER A 33 -7.23 7.10 18.57
N ASN A 34 -7.22 6.57 19.79
CA ASN A 34 -6.01 6.39 20.60
C ASN A 34 -5.22 5.12 20.23
N GLN A 35 -5.58 4.44 19.14
CA GLN A 35 -4.92 3.22 18.69
C GLN A 35 -3.47 3.50 18.27
N ASP A 36 -2.55 2.64 18.71
CA ASP A 36 -1.16 2.70 18.34
C ASP A 36 -0.91 2.18 16.91
N PHE A 37 0.17 2.65 16.30
CA PHE A 37 0.52 2.29 14.93
C PHE A 37 0.67 0.78 14.75
N MET A 38 1.27 0.08 15.71
CA MET A 38 1.46 -1.37 15.62
C MET A 38 0.14 -2.13 15.61
N THR A 39 -0.80 -1.77 16.48
CA THR A 39 -2.14 -2.39 16.51
C THR A 39 -2.91 -2.10 15.22
N PHE A 40 -2.85 -0.84 14.74
CA PHE A 40 -3.46 -0.49 13.46
C PHE A 40 -2.85 -1.29 12.29
N PHE A 41 -1.53 -1.42 12.28
CA PHE A 41 -0.81 -2.16 11.27
C PHE A 41 -1.21 -3.63 11.30
N GLU A 42 -1.17 -4.28 12.46
CA GLU A 42 -1.53 -5.69 12.62
C GLU A 42 -2.97 -6.01 12.16
N GLU A 43 -3.91 -5.09 12.39
CA GLU A 43 -5.30 -5.26 11.95
C GLU A 43 -5.52 -4.99 10.45
N LYS A 44 -4.77 -4.06 9.85
CA LYS A 44 -5.08 -3.50 8.52
C LYS A 44 -4.05 -3.83 7.45
N TRP A 45 -2.88 -4.36 7.80
CA TRP A 45 -1.78 -4.57 6.84
C TRP A 45 -2.18 -5.47 5.67
N LEU A 46 -2.96 -6.55 5.92
CA LEU A 46 -3.44 -7.44 4.87
C LEU A 46 -4.35 -6.72 3.86
N VAL A 47 -5.23 -5.85 4.35
CA VAL A 47 -6.15 -5.06 3.52
C VAL A 47 -5.36 -4.05 2.69
N THR A 48 -4.44 -3.32 3.33
CA THR A 48 -3.58 -2.35 2.64
C THR A 48 -2.70 -3.02 1.60
N LEU A 49 -2.17 -4.22 1.89
CA LEU A 49 -1.37 -5.00 0.96
C LEU A 49 -2.21 -5.45 -0.24
N ALA A 50 -3.41 -5.98 0.00
CA ALA A 50 -4.32 -6.39 -1.09
C ALA A 50 -4.65 -5.22 -2.03
N ILE A 51 -4.96 -4.04 -1.48
CA ILE A 51 -5.22 -2.83 -2.27
C ILE A 51 -4.00 -2.45 -3.11
N VAL A 52 -2.82 -2.44 -2.52
CA VAL A 52 -1.57 -2.08 -3.23
C VAL A 52 -1.26 -3.08 -4.34
N VAL A 53 -1.41 -4.38 -4.09
CA VAL A 53 -1.19 -5.43 -5.09
C VAL A 53 -2.16 -5.28 -6.26
N VAL A 54 -3.45 -5.03 -5.99
CA VAL A 54 -4.44 -4.79 -7.04
C VAL A 54 -4.09 -3.53 -7.83
N PHE A 55 -3.73 -2.44 -7.15
CA PHE A 55 -3.46 -1.16 -7.80
C PHE A 55 -2.18 -1.19 -8.66
N VAL A 56 -1.10 -1.77 -8.12
CA VAL A 56 0.18 -1.88 -8.83
C VAL A 56 0.11 -2.96 -9.90
N GLY A 57 -0.58 -4.08 -9.64
CA GLY A 57 -0.89 -5.09 -10.64
C GLY A 57 -1.66 -4.47 -11.80
N TYR A 58 -2.74 -3.75 -11.52
CA TYR A 58 -3.50 -3.03 -12.52
C TYR A 58 -2.63 -2.04 -13.31
N LYS A 59 -1.83 -1.22 -12.62
CA LYS A 59 -0.89 -0.29 -13.26
C LYS A 59 0.10 -1.02 -14.16
N HIS A 60 0.67 -2.14 -13.72
CA HIS A 60 1.66 -2.87 -14.50
C HIS A 60 1.05 -3.55 -15.74
N PHE A 61 -0.13 -4.16 -15.61
CA PHE A 61 -0.81 -4.85 -16.71
C PHE A 61 -1.49 -3.90 -17.71
N PHE A 62 -2.07 -2.79 -17.24
CA PHE A 62 -2.82 -1.86 -18.10
C PHE A 62 -1.97 -0.67 -18.60
N SER A 63 -0.91 -0.25 -17.90
CA SER A 63 -0.06 0.85 -18.38
C SER A 63 0.84 0.46 -19.55
N ASN A 64 1.00 -0.83 -19.84
CA ASN A 64 1.80 -1.32 -20.97
C ASN A 64 0.98 -1.43 -22.27
N ARG A 65 -0.26 -0.90 -22.29
CA ARG A 65 -1.04 -0.63 -23.52
C ARG A 65 -0.95 0.86 -23.89
N LYS A 66 0.22 1.31 -24.33
CA LYS A 66 0.39 2.55 -25.09
C LYS A 66 1.51 2.35 -26.09
#